data_AF-G8UPL6-F1
#
_entry.id   AF-G8UPL6-F1
#
_cell.length_a   1.000
_cell.length_b   1.000
_cell.length_c   1.000
_cell.angle_alpha   90.00
_cell.angle_beta   90.00
_cell.angle_gamma   90.00
#
_symmetry.space_group_name_H-M   'P 1'
#
loop_
_entity.id
_entity.type
_entity.pdbx_description
1 polymer ?
#
loop_
_entity_poly.entity_id
_entity_poly.type
_entity_poly.pdbx_seq_one_letter_code
_entity_poly.pdbx_strand_id
1 'polypeptide(L)'
;MKTDKFKKNTMQQPIIILLITSLLTGCGSRTNSTSSDTKIRWNKQDVAAVAFVGYFTYASDFLASSTYKMYTEQYGLQDVQLVENKGDEIYLVIPRDPKASVTVNDYPEALMTDPDSDDYGQILYKSEDGKPFFIKCSSAEGRVNTELLLIDSEGKGLTYHPQISTTDGTLACPSAMPEGEGTVIDITLPVPASQLPQETDRPDDNLSAFIRNGRVMVSVKQAARSRNNGIYAVEGINGKCIGLFTGDIGQETNPFLCMLMDDGGVELLNHHSVMGWSDIEPGHLLSSGRLPEMTDIVSFVQKPVFDVFEGDTIGGYITVFAIDKDGKEHEIQECTRSFPSLYHFNPSGDGSTEEHVLTIWPDWKIEYRNGWHESERNEDYFGRIRPLKMDYENETYEYQYEMLTHTQYPSVEEDPVTKNVSITGSFRLKERPGESGYELTVLSGPLTFGAPEDGSVRYRRDPEPHERWRL
;
A
#
# COMPACT_ATOMS: atom_id res chain seq x y z
N MET A 1 -39.73 6.28 -69.11
CA MET A 1 -39.53 7.74 -69.26
C MET A 1 -38.24 8.10 -68.54
N LYS A 2 -37.24 8.57 -69.32
CA LYS A 2 -35.95 9.23 -68.99
C LYS A 2 -35.08 8.62 -67.88
N THR A 3 -33.96 7.90 -68.11
CA THR A 3 -32.66 8.17 -68.79
C THR A 3 -31.85 9.37 -68.27
N ASP A 4 -30.64 9.08 -67.74
CA ASP A 4 -29.31 9.57 -68.18
C ASP A 4 -28.22 8.74 -67.44
N LYS A 5 -27.30 7.94 -68.03
CA LYS A 5 -26.16 8.15 -68.98
C LYS A 5 -25.13 9.18 -68.44
N PHE A 6 -23.83 8.93 -68.22
CA PHE A 6 -22.71 8.37 -69.02
C PHE A 6 -21.51 8.05 -68.06
N LYS A 7 -20.85 6.88 -68.04
CA LYS A 7 -19.64 6.38 -68.77
C LYS A 7 -18.47 7.36 -69.08
N LYS A 8 -17.26 7.07 -68.53
CA LYS A 8 -15.94 6.77 -69.20
C LYS A 8 -14.78 6.87 -68.17
N ASN A 9 -14.10 5.78 -67.77
CA ASN A 9 -12.91 5.10 -68.36
C ASN A 9 -11.63 5.93 -68.52
N THR A 10 -10.55 5.58 -67.77
CA THR A 10 -9.18 5.18 -68.21
C THR A 10 -8.25 5.07 -66.97
N MET A 11 -7.73 3.91 -66.53
CA MET A 11 -6.66 3.02 -67.04
C MET A 11 -5.23 3.42 -66.60
N GLN A 12 -4.48 2.40 -66.15
CA GLN A 12 -3.00 2.23 -66.09
C GLN A 12 -2.22 2.52 -64.78
N GLN A 13 -1.80 1.43 -64.13
CA GLN A 13 -0.52 1.32 -63.39
C GLN A 13 0.66 1.41 -64.41
N PRO A 14 1.87 1.86 -63.99
CA PRO A 14 2.87 0.88 -63.55
C PRO A 14 3.80 1.32 -62.40
N ILE A 15 4.43 0.30 -61.83
CA ILE A 15 5.53 0.26 -60.86
C ILE A 15 6.75 1.06 -61.32
N ILE A 16 7.36 1.85 -60.43
CA ILE A 16 8.75 2.32 -60.56
C ILE A 16 9.48 2.18 -59.21
N ILE A 17 10.58 1.44 -59.28
CA ILE A 17 11.63 1.18 -58.30
C ILE A 17 12.60 2.37 -58.29
N LEU A 18 13.02 2.87 -57.12
CA LEU A 18 14.21 3.73 -56.96
C LEU A 18 14.96 3.30 -55.68
N LEU A 19 16.01 2.49 -55.82
CA LEU A 19 17.44 2.86 -55.91
C LEU A 19 18.09 3.13 -54.54
N ILE A 20 18.73 2.07 -54.07
CA ILE A 20 19.74 2.03 -53.01
C ILE A 20 21.02 2.70 -53.53
N THR A 21 21.53 3.68 -52.80
CA THR A 21 22.92 4.15 -52.93
C THR A 21 23.60 4.10 -51.57
N SER A 22 24.49 3.13 -51.42
CA SER A 22 25.48 3.05 -50.36
C SER A 22 26.82 3.55 -50.89
N LEU A 23 27.45 4.52 -50.21
CA LEU A 23 28.89 4.76 -50.27
C LEU A 23 29.42 5.10 -48.87
N LEU A 24 30.59 4.53 -48.62
CA LEU A 24 31.27 4.31 -47.35
C LEU A 24 32.14 5.49 -46.87
N THR A 25 32.63 5.32 -45.64
CA THR A 25 33.86 5.81 -45.01
C THR A 25 33.90 7.23 -44.41
N GLY A 26 34.04 7.23 -43.08
CA GLY A 26 34.59 8.31 -42.28
C GLY A 26 34.97 7.78 -40.90
N CYS A 27 36.15 7.14 -40.78
CA CYS A 27 36.75 6.85 -39.48
C CYS A 27 37.15 8.16 -38.82
N GLY A 28 36.54 8.46 -37.67
CA GLY A 28 36.92 9.55 -36.78
C GLY A 28 36.69 9.10 -35.35
N SER A 29 37.77 8.78 -34.67
CA SER A 29 37.85 8.50 -33.24
C SER A 29 36.99 9.46 -32.42
N ARG A 30 35.95 8.93 -31.76
CA ARG A 30 35.28 9.59 -30.64
C ARG A 30 35.45 8.71 -29.42
N THR A 31 36.22 9.26 -28.49
CA THR A 31 36.09 9.05 -27.05
C THR A 31 34.67 8.62 -26.67
N ASN A 32 34.56 7.54 -25.90
CA ASN A 32 33.32 7.10 -25.27
C ASN A 32 32.70 8.28 -24.51
N SER A 33 31.75 8.97 -25.13
CA SER A 33 30.76 9.77 -24.43
C SER A 33 29.74 8.77 -23.88
N THR A 34 29.78 8.53 -22.57
CA THR A 34 28.61 8.05 -21.84
C THR A 34 27.47 9.03 -22.09
N SER A 35 26.56 8.63 -22.97
CA SER A 35 25.39 9.42 -23.38
C SER A 35 24.15 8.60 -23.06
N SER A 36 23.54 8.88 -21.90
CA SER A 36 22.19 8.46 -21.52
C SER A 36 21.14 9.46 -22.01
N ASP A 37 21.38 10.12 -23.14
CA ASP A 37 20.88 11.49 -23.34
C ASP A 37 19.56 11.61 -24.13
N THR A 38 18.71 10.58 -24.18
CA THR A 38 17.38 10.70 -24.83
C THR A 38 16.28 9.82 -24.23
N LYS A 39 16.00 9.90 -22.93
CA LYS A 39 14.76 9.32 -22.37
C LYS A 39 13.69 10.35 -22.00
N ILE A 40 14.09 11.53 -21.53
CA ILE A 40 13.17 12.60 -21.14
C ILE A 40 13.10 13.65 -22.26
N ARG A 41 11.88 14.02 -22.68
CA ARG A 41 11.64 15.05 -23.71
C ARG A 41 11.40 16.39 -23.04
N TRP A 42 12.49 17.10 -22.74
CA TRP A 42 12.45 18.39 -22.06
C TRP A 42 11.87 19.51 -22.94
N ASN A 43 10.99 20.32 -22.36
CA ASN A 43 10.63 21.64 -22.86
C ASN A 43 11.68 22.68 -22.46
N LYS A 44 11.67 23.85 -23.09
CA LYS A 44 12.62 24.94 -22.78
C LYS A 44 12.54 25.42 -21.32
N GLN A 45 11.34 25.39 -20.74
CA GLN A 45 11.09 25.89 -19.38
C GLN A 45 11.32 24.85 -18.29
N ASP A 46 11.45 23.57 -18.62
CA ASP A 46 11.59 22.52 -17.61
C ASP A 46 12.94 22.59 -16.90
N VAL A 47 12.90 22.52 -15.57
CA VAL A 47 14.08 22.43 -14.67
C VAL A 47 14.17 21.07 -13.97
N ALA A 48 13.07 20.32 -13.91
CA ALA A 48 13.04 18.97 -13.37
C ALA A 48 11.96 18.13 -14.06
N ALA A 49 12.15 16.81 -14.05
CA ALA A 49 11.14 15.85 -14.42
C ALA A 49 10.67 15.16 -13.14
N VAL A 50 9.36 15.01 -12.99
CA VAL A 50 8.75 14.44 -11.80
C VAL A 50 7.78 13.34 -12.19
N ALA A 51 7.75 12.26 -11.43
CA ALA A 51 6.82 11.15 -11.61
C ALA A 51 6.10 10.86 -10.30
N PHE A 52 4.78 10.69 -10.34
CA PHE A 52 4.06 10.01 -9.28
C PHE A 52 4.27 8.50 -9.44
N VAL A 53 4.91 7.88 -8.45
CA VAL A 53 5.32 6.47 -8.51
C VAL A 53 4.19 5.57 -8.01
N GLY A 54 3.58 5.91 -6.89
CA GLY A 54 2.50 5.14 -6.26
C GLY A 54 2.49 5.34 -4.74
N TYR A 55 1.76 4.46 -4.05
CA TYR A 55 1.59 4.52 -2.60
C TYR A 55 2.45 3.45 -1.91
N PHE A 56 3.23 3.81 -0.89
CA PHE A 56 4.02 2.88 -0.09
C PHE A 56 4.09 3.40 1.34
N THR A 57 3.62 2.60 2.30
CA THR A 57 3.70 2.98 3.72
C THR A 57 5.14 2.93 4.22
N TYR A 58 5.93 1.96 3.77
CA TYR A 58 7.32 1.77 4.17
C TYR A 58 8.30 1.98 3.02
N ALA A 59 9.39 2.67 3.33
CA ALA A 59 10.52 2.85 2.43
C ALA A 59 11.12 1.51 1.96
N SER A 60 11.23 0.53 2.86
CA SER A 60 11.75 -0.80 2.54
C SER A 60 10.93 -1.52 1.48
N ASP A 61 9.60 -1.45 1.58
CA ASP A 61 8.68 -2.06 0.62
C ASP A 61 8.82 -1.43 -0.76
N PHE A 62 8.94 -0.09 -0.80
CA PHE A 62 9.20 0.62 -2.04
C PHE A 62 10.53 0.19 -2.66
N LEU A 63 11.62 0.22 -1.91
CA LEU A 63 12.96 -0.12 -2.41
C LEU A 63 13.07 -1.58 -2.89
N ALA A 64 12.31 -2.50 -2.30
CA ALA A 64 12.23 -3.89 -2.70
C ALA A 64 11.27 -4.14 -3.88
N SER A 65 10.43 -3.16 -4.24
CA SER A 65 9.38 -3.33 -5.24
C SER A 65 9.90 -3.41 -6.68
N SER A 66 9.14 -4.09 -7.53
CA SER A 66 9.33 -4.05 -8.99
C SER A 66 9.13 -2.64 -9.55
N THR A 67 8.30 -1.81 -8.90
CA THR A 67 8.08 -0.40 -9.26
C THR A 67 9.36 0.42 -9.14
N TYR A 68 10.10 0.30 -8.03
CA TYR A 68 11.41 0.95 -7.88
C TYR A 68 12.37 0.52 -8.99
N LYS A 69 12.45 -0.79 -9.25
CA LYS A 69 13.26 -1.35 -10.33
C LYS A 69 12.86 -0.79 -11.71
N MET A 70 11.56 -0.74 -12.01
CA MET A 70 11.05 -0.22 -13.27
C MET A 70 11.46 1.23 -13.50
N TYR A 71 11.29 2.11 -12.51
CA TYR A 71 11.69 3.51 -12.64
C TYR A 71 13.21 3.70 -12.75
N THR A 72 13.99 2.98 -11.94
CA THR A 72 15.46 3.08 -11.98
C THR A 72 16.03 2.55 -13.29
N GLU A 73 15.56 1.42 -13.82
CA GLU A 73 15.95 0.91 -15.14
C GLU A 73 15.46 1.82 -16.26
N GLN A 74 14.21 2.30 -16.17
CA GLN A 74 13.62 3.17 -17.17
C GLN A 74 14.37 4.49 -17.28
N TYR A 75 14.98 5.03 -16.22
CA TYR A 75 15.75 6.29 -16.31
C TYR A 75 17.26 6.12 -16.15
N GLY A 76 17.75 4.87 -16.02
CA GLY A 76 19.19 4.58 -15.88
C GLY A 76 19.79 5.11 -14.58
N LEU A 77 19.00 5.06 -13.50
CA LEU A 77 19.36 5.63 -12.21
C LEU A 77 20.15 4.62 -11.37
N GLN A 78 21.16 5.10 -10.64
CA GLN A 78 21.99 4.30 -9.73
C GLN A 78 22.12 5.02 -8.39
N ASP A 79 22.18 4.26 -7.30
CA ASP A 79 22.36 4.77 -5.93
C ASP A 79 21.43 5.95 -5.58
N VAL A 80 20.16 5.83 -5.97
CA VAL A 80 19.15 6.88 -5.80
C VAL A 80 18.70 6.95 -4.35
N GLN A 81 18.86 8.12 -3.74
CA GLN A 81 18.39 8.37 -2.38
C GLN A 81 16.86 8.41 -2.31
N LEU A 82 16.29 7.87 -1.24
CA LEU A 82 14.91 8.11 -0.83
C LEU A 82 14.90 9.11 0.33
N VAL A 83 14.24 10.25 0.12
CA VAL A 83 13.99 11.25 1.16
C VAL A 83 12.62 10.97 1.76
N GLU A 84 12.52 10.93 3.09
CA GLU A 84 11.27 10.56 3.77
C GLU A 84 10.64 11.74 4.50
N ASN A 85 9.34 11.93 4.25
CA ASN A 85 8.43 12.73 5.05
C ASN A 85 7.17 11.88 5.39
N LYS A 86 6.24 12.43 6.18
CA LYS A 86 4.95 11.81 6.49
C LYS A 86 4.11 11.61 5.23
N GLY A 87 3.28 10.58 5.23
CA GLY A 87 2.46 10.19 4.07
C GLY A 87 2.94 8.89 3.44
N ASP A 88 2.27 8.49 2.37
CA ASP A 88 2.53 7.25 1.64
C ASP A 88 2.75 7.47 0.14
N GLU A 89 2.70 8.69 -0.38
CA GLU A 89 2.92 8.95 -1.79
C GLU A 89 4.42 9.01 -2.10
N ILE A 90 4.85 8.26 -3.11
CA ILE A 90 6.23 8.31 -3.61
C ILE A 90 6.26 9.09 -4.92
N TYR A 91 7.21 10.04 -5.00
CA TYR A 91 7.54 10.76 -6.23
C TYR A 91 9.00 10.53 -6.60
N LEU A 92 9.28 10.41 -7.89
CA LEU A 92 10.65 10.48 -8.43
C LEU A 92 10.90 11.89 -8.91
N VAL A 93 12.04 12.48 -8.54
CA VAL A 93 12.50 13.79 -9.01
C VAL A 93 13.83 13.63 -9.73
N ILE A 94 13.89 14.08 -10.98
CA ILE A 94 15.10 14.12 -11.80
C ILE A 94 15.37 15.58 -12.16
N PRO A 95 16.31 16.25 -11.48
CA PRO A 95 16.78 17.57 -11.91
C PRO A 95 17.33 17.51 -13.33
N ARG A 96 17.03 18.52 -14.14
CA ARG A 96 17.52 18.60 -15.53
C ARG A 96 19.01 18.92 -15.59
N ASP A 97 19.44 19.84 -14.74
CA ASP A 97 20.83 20.27 -14.67
C ASP A 97 21.60 19.38 -13.67
N PRO A 98 22.69 18.70 -14.09
CA PRO A 98 23.53 17.90 -13.20
C PRO A 98 24.31 18.72 -12.16
N LYS A 99 24.15 20.04 -12.12
CA LYS A 99 24.68 20.95 -11.10
C LYS A 99 23.58 21.74 -10.40
N ALA A 100 22.33 21.28 -10.51
CA ALA A 100 21.23 21.93 -9.82
C ALA A 100 21.42 21.87 -8.30
N SER A 101 21.12 22.99 -7.65
CA SER A 101 20.86 23.05 -6.21
C SER A 101 19.45 22.54 -5.95
N VAL A 102 19.32 21.55 -5.06
CA VAL A 102 18.05 21.00 -4.61
C VAL A 102 17.97 21.13 -3.10
N THR A 103 16.86 21.69 -2.61
CA THR A 103 16.50 21.64 -1.19
C THR A 103 15.09 21.05 -1.07
N VAL A 104 14.90 20.12 -0.15
CA VAL A 104 13.60 19.55 0.23
C VAL A 104 13.30 20.04 1.64
N ASN A 105 12.16 20.71 1.80
CA ASN A 105 11.66 21.18 3.08
C ASN A 105 10.42 20.39 3.50
N ASP A 106 10.31 20.13 4.80
CA ASP A 106 9.00 19.89 5.40
C ASP A 106 8.17 21.16 5.26
N TYR A 107 6.91 21.03 4.84
CA TYR A 107 6.03 22.15 4.58
C TYR A 107 4.83 22.08 5.54
N PRO A 108 4.88 22.81 6.67
CA PRO A 108 3.83 22.75 7.69
C PRO A 108 2.48 23.25 7.17
N GLU A 109 1.39 22.67 7.68
CA GLU A 109 0.02 23.08 7.36
C GLU A 109 -0.21 24.58 7.62
N ALA A 110 0.48 25.16 8.60
CA ALA A 110 0.41 26.59 8.89
C ALA A 110 0.74 27.45 7.66
N LEU A 111 1.80 27.10 6.90
CA LEU A 111 2.21 27.83 5.69
C LEU A 111 1.21 27.71 4.54
N MET A 112 0.39 26.65 4.52
CA MET A 112 -0.70 26.53 3.55
C MET A 112 -1.85 27.52 3.82
N THR A 113 -2.12 27.80 5.10
CA THR A 113 -3.22 28.66 5.52
C THR A 113 -2.81 30.11 5.72
N ASP A 114 -1.55 30.34 6.09
CA ASP A 114 -0.95 31.64 6.35
C ASP A 114 0.47 31.69 5.75
N PRO A 115 0.63 32.25 4.54
CA PRO A 115 1.92 32.37 3.88
C PRO A 115 2.95 33.21 4.64
N ASP A 116 2.51 34.05 5.59
CA ASP A 116 3.36 34.90 6.41
C ASP A 116 3.78 34.23 7.73
N SER A 117 3.42 32.95 7.92
CA SER A 117 3.81 32.18 9.11
C SER A 117 5.33 32.04 9.21
N ASP A 118 5.86 32.25 10.43
CA ASP A 118 7.28 32.01 10.76
C ASP A 118 7.59 30.51 10.99
N ASP A 119 6.59 29.64 10.86
CA ASP A 119 6.71 28.18 11.03
C ASP A 119 7.28 27.53 9.76
N TYR A 120 8.56 27.75 9.52
CA TYR A 120 9.31 27.06 8.46
C TYR A 120 9.68 25.65 8.92
N GLY A 121 9.23 24.65 8.19
CA GLY A 121 9.57 23.25 8.46
C GLY A 121 11.06 22.97 8.27
N GLN A 122 11.51 21.84 8.82
CA GLN A 122 12.92 21.43 8.75
C GLN A 122 13.36 21.08 7.32
N ILE A 123 14.65 21.28 7.03
CA ILE A 123 15.26 20.79 5.78
C ILE A 123 15.43 19.27 5.88
N LEU A 124 14.80 18.52 4.98
CA LEU A 124 14.84 17.06 4.91
C LEU A 124 16.00 16.56 4.05
N TYR A 125 16.36 17.31 3.00
CA TYR A 125 17.44 16.95 2.08
C TYR A 125 18.00 18.20 1.40
N LYS A 126 19.30 18.19 1.13
CA LYS A 126 19.98 19.22 0.35
C LYS A 126 21.06 18.60 -0.52
N SER A 127 21.12 19.02 -1.79
CA SER A 127 22.19 18.65 -2.71
C SER A 127 22.56 19.79 -3.67
N GLU A 128 23.80 19.76 -4.15
CA GLU A 128 24.37 20.69 -5.14
C GLU A 128 24.88 19.93 -6.39
N ASP A 129 24.52 18.65 -6.52
CA ASP A 129 25.03 17.75 -7.57
C ASP A 129 23.96 17.28 -8.56
N GLY A 130 22.77 17.90 -8.53
CA GLY A 130 21.67 17.62 -9.45
C GLY A 130 21.24 16.15 -9.52
N LYS A 131 21.59 15.32 -8.53
CA LYS A 131 21.27 13.88 -8.57
C LYS A 131 19.77 13.64 -8.45
N PRO A 132 19.25 12.65 -9.19
CA PRO A 132 17.91 12.12 -8.99
C PRO A 132 17.70 11.59 -7.57
N PHE A 133 16.48 11.74 -7.07
CA PHE A 133 16.07 11.20 -5.76
C PHE A 133 14.59 10.82 -5.79
N PHE A 134 14.21 9.89 -4.93
CA PHE A 134 12.81 9.66 -4.60
C PHE A 134 12.44 10.46 -3.36
N ILE A 135 11.18 10.83 -3.24
CA ILE A 135 10.62 11.44 -2.04
C ILE A 135 9.31 10.79 -1.66
N LYS A 136 9.19 10.44 -0.37
CA LYS A 136 7.95 10.00 0.27
C LYS A 136 7.30 11.19 0.97
N CYS A 137 6.08 11.54 0.59
CA CYS A 137 5.35 12.67 1.14
C CYS A 137 3.83 12.42 1.12
N SER A 138 3.06 13.46 1.44
CA SER A 138 1.61 13.43 1.40
C SER A 138 1.09 14.62 0.60
N SER A 139 0.08 14.36 -0.24
CA SER A 139 -0.80 15.39 -0.80
C SER A 139 -2.28 15.12 -0.48
N ALA A 140 -2.54 14.31 0.55
CA ALA A 140 -3.87 13.85 0.94
C ALA A 140 -4.85 15.02 1.11
N GLU A 141 -6.03 14.90 0.49
CA GLU A 141 -7.07 15.94 0.50
C GLU A 141 -6.61 17.33 0.00
N GLY A 142 -5.58 17.36 -0.85
CA GLY A 142 -4.98 18.61 -1.35
C GLY A 142 -4.06 19.30 -0.35
N ARG A 143 -3.74 18.64 0.77
CA ARG A 143 -2.80 19.13 1.78
C ARG A 143 -1.41 18.56 1.52
N VAL A 144 -0.58 19.39 0.90
CA VAL A 144 0.83 19.06 0.65
C VAL A 144 1.64 19.28 1.93
N ASN A 145 2.61 18.41 2.19
CA ASN A 145 3.52 18.56 3.33
C ASN A 145 4.99 18.71 2.93
N THR A 146 5.27 18.91 1.65
CA THR A 146 6.65 18.96 1.14
C THR A 146 6.80 20.06 0.09
N GLU A 147 7.86 20.84 0.24
CA GLU A 147 8.29 21.85 -0.73
C GLU A 147 9.68 21.47 -1.29
N LEU A 148 9.81 21.56 -2.61
CA LEU A 148 11.07 21.41 -3.33
C LEU A 148 11.52 22.76 -3.88
N LEU A 149 12.75 23.17 -3.56
CA LEU A 149 13.43 24.29 -4.17
C LEU A 149 14.50 23.75 -5.13
N LEU A 150 14.29 23.96 -6.42
CA LEU A 150 15.16 23.49 -7.50
C LEU A 150 15.72 24.70 -8.23
N ILE A 151 17.04 24.87 -8.26
CA ILE A 151 17.71 25.98 -8.94
C ILE A 151 18.80 25.42 -9.85
N ASP A 152 18.71 25.70 -11.15
CA ASP A 152 19.76 25.29 -12.09
C ASP A 152 21.00 26.19 -12.01
N SER A 153 22.08 25.79 -12.68
CA SER A 153 23.35 26.53 -12.66
C SER A 153 23.31 27.88 -13.39
N GLU A 154 22.25 28.15 -14.15
CA GLU A 154 21.98 29.46 -14.77
C GLU A 154 21.14 30.36 -13.85
N GLY A 155 20.75 29.88 -12.66
CA GLY A 155 20.00 30.62 -11.66
C GLY A 155 18.49 30.58 -11.87
N LYS A 156 18.00 29.77 -12.82
CA LYS A 156 16.57 29.60 -13.06
C LYS A 156 16.01 28.60 -12.04
N GLY A 157 15.01 29.05 -11.29
CA GLY A 157 14.49 28.37 -10.12
C GLY A 157 13.05 27.89 -10.28
N LEU A 158 12.67 26.92 -9.45
CA LEU A 158 11.30 26.46 -9.25
C LEU A 158 11.10 26.10 -7.78
N THR A 159 10.01 26.61 -7.20
CA THR A 159 9.40 26.09 -5.98
C THR A 159 8.28 25.14 -6.37
N TYR A 160 8.34 23.88 -5.94
CA TYR A 160 7.41 22.84 -6.35
C TYR A 160 6.89 22.04 -5.17
N HIS A 161 5.58 21.78 -5.15
CA HIS A 161 4.93 20.93 -4.16
C HIS A 161 4.45 19.66 -4.86
N PRO A 162 5.08 18.50 -4.65
CA PRO A 162 4.65 17.24 -5.23
C PRO A 162 3.21 16.92 -4.82
N GLN A 163 2.35 16.75 -5.81
CA GLN A 163 0.95 16.41 -5.60
C GLN A 163 0.31 15.86 -6.88
N ILE A 164 -0.75 15.09 -6.70
CA ILE A 164 -1.63 14.65 -7.77
C ILE A 164 -2.98 15.36 -7.69
N SER A 165 -3.60 15.58 -8.83
CA SER A 165 -4.97 16.10 -8.92
C SER A 165 -5.94 15.15 -8.24
N THR A 166 -6.76 15.68 -7.33
CA THR A 166 -7.84 14.91 -6.67
C THR A 166 -8.97 14.53 -7.63
N THR A 167 -8.99 15.13 -8.83
CA THR A 167 -10.04 14.91 -9.85
C THR A 167 -9.70 13.75 -10.78
N ASP A 168 -8.49 13.72 -11.32
CA ASP A 168 -8.07 12.79 -12.38
C ASP A 168 -6.70 12.13 -12.13
N GLY A 169 -6.04 12.45 -11.02
CA GLY A 169 -4.80 11.79 -10.60
C GLY A 169 -3.57 12.18 -11.38
N THR A 170 -3.68 13.15 -12.30
CA THR A 170 -2.51 13.66 -13.02
C THR A 170 -1.59 14.39 -12.07
N LEU A 171 -0.28 14.28 -12.29
CA LEU A 171 0.70 15.05 -11.54
C LEU A 171 0.45 16.55 -11.75
N ALA A 172 0.37 17.32 -10.68
CA ALA A 172 0.27 18.77 -10.80
C ALA A 172 1.59 19.31 -11.38
N CYS A 173 1.50 19.90 -12.57
CA CYS A 173 2.61 20.58 -13.22
C CYS A 173 2.27 22.07 -13.33
N PRO A 174 3.18 22.99 -12.96
CA PRO A 174 2.95 24.43 -13.15
C PRO A 174 2.68 24.73 -14.62
N SER A 175 1.49 25.28 -14.91
CA SER A 175 0.95 25.37 -16.28
C SER A 175 1.35 26.64 -17.05
N ALA A 176 1.87 27.66 -16.36
CA ALA A 176 2.55 28.82 -16.95
C ALA A 176 3.32 29.56 -15.85
N MET A 177 4.61 29.82 -16.09
CA MET A 177 5.45 30.59 -15.16
C MET A 177 6.02 31.84 -15.86
N PRO A 178 6.24 32.95 -15.13
CA PRO A 178 6.96 34.12 -15.62
C PRO A 178 8.31 33.78 -16.27
N GLU A 179 8.82 34.68 -17.11
CA GLU A 179 10.14 34.52 -17.73
C GLU A 179 11.24 34.50 -16.65
N GLY A 180 11.94 33.37 -16.51
CA GLY A 180 12.94 33.15 -15.47
C GLY A 180 12.55 32.11 -14.42
N GLU A 181 11.30 31.66 -14.41
CA GLU A 181 10.83 30.57 -13.56
C GLU A 181 10.76 29.24 -14.33
N GLY A 182 11.08 28.15 -13.64
CA GLY A 182 11.09 26.79 -14.18
C GLY A 182 9.75 26.09 -14.12
N THR A 183 9.60 25.02 -14.90
CA THR A 183 8.47 24.08 -14.84
C THR A 183 8.94 22.66 -14.53
N VAL A 184 7.99 21.78 -14.21
CA VAL A 184 8.22 20.33 -14.21
C VAL A 184 7.56 19.68 -15.41
N ILE A 185 8.14 18.58 -15.88
CA ILE A 185 7.50 17.67 -16.81
C ILE A 185 7.09 16.38 -16.10
N ASP A 186 5.85 15.93 -16.34
CA ASP A 186 5.36 14.65 -15.85
C ASP A 186 5.98 13.49 -16.63
N ILE A 187 6.68 12.62 -15.91
CA ILE A 187 7.31 11.39 -16.41
C ILE A 187 6.74 10.13 -15.73
N THR A 188 5.56 10.25 -15.13
CA THR A 188 4.81 9.14 -14.53
C THR A 188 4.63 8.02 -15.54
N LEU A 189 5.02 6.81 -15.17
CA LEU A 189 4.88 5.66 -16.04
C LEU A 189 3.41 5.23 -16.10
N PRO A 190 2.91 4.86 -17.30
CA PRO A 190 1.55 4.38 -17.46
C PRO A 190 1.36 3.10 -16.64
N VAL A 191 0.22 2.97 -15.98
CA VAL A 191 -0.17 1.73 -15.30
C VAL A 191 -0.67 0.70 -16.33
N PRO A 192 -0.49 -0.60 -16.09
CA PRO A 192 -1.06 -1.63 -16.94
C PRO A 192 -2.58 -1.51 -17.05
N ALA A 193 -3.11 -1.75 -18.24
CA ALA A 193 -4.56 -1.82 -18.43
C ALA A 193 -5.10 -3.09 -17.75
N SER A 194 -6.10 -2.91 -16.89
CA SER A 194 -6.81 -4.01 -16.24
C SER A 194 -8.18 -4.21 -16.86
N GLN A 195 -8.61 -5.47 -16.95
CA GLN A 195 -9.98 -5.83 -17.33
C GLN A 195 -10.91 -5.93 -16.11
N LEU A 196 -10.34 -5.88 -14.90
CA LEU A 196 -11.12 -5.86 -13.67
C LEU A 196 -11.80 -4.50 -13.49
N PRO A 197 -12.97 -4.48 -12.83
CA PRO A 197 -13.65 -3.23 -12.55
C PRO A 197 -12.83 -2.35 -11.60
N GLN A 198 -13.00 -1.04 -11.72
CA GLN A 198 -12.43 -0.04 -10.81
C GLN A 198 -13.33 0.20 -9.59
N GLU A 199 -14.53 -0.36 -9.58
CA GLU A 199 -15.52 -0.23 -8.51
C GLU A 199 -16.22 -1.57 -8.30
N THR A 200 -16.53 -1.88 -7.05
CA THR A 200 -17.29 -3.06 -6.67
C THR A 200 -18.33 -2.68 -5.62
N ASP A 201 -19.55 -3.13 -5.87
CA ASP A 201 -20.70 -2.90 -5.02
C ASP A 201 -21.54 -4.18 -4.99
N ARG A 202 -21.56 -4.85 -3.83
CA ARG A 202 -22.51 -5.92 -3.53
C ARG A 202 -23.69 -5.29 -2.78
N PRO A 203 -24.93 -5.38 -3.31
CA PRO A 203 -26.09 -4.70 -2.72
C PRO A 203 -26.34 -5.04 -1.24
N ASP A 204 -26.07 -6.29 -0.86
CA ASP A 204 -26.30 -6.79 0.51
C ASP A 204 -25.12 -6.52 1.46
N ASP A 205 -23.99 -6.03 0.95
CA ASP A 205 -22.82 -5.70 1.75
C ASP A 205 -22.90 -4.25 2.24
N ASN A 206 -22.51 -4.03 3.49
CA ASN A 206 -22.45 -2.68 4.10
C ASN A 206 -21.33 -1.79 3.51
N LEU A 207 -20.47 -2.38 2.67
CA LEU A 207 -19.33 -1.73 2.05
C LEU A 207 -19.45 -1.78 0.53
N SER A 208 -18.98 -0.73 -0.12
CA SER A 208 -18.53 -0.76 -1.52
C SER A 208 -17.10 -0.23 -1.58
N ALA A 209 -16.40 -0.48 -2.67
CA ALA A 209 -15.05 0.01 -2.86
C ALA A 209 -14.83 0.50 -4.28
N PHE A 210 -13.99 1.52 -4.44
CA PHE A 210 -13.62 2.08 -5.73
C PHE A 210 -12.18 2.57 -5.72
N ILE A 211 -11.58 2.64 -6.91
CA ILE A 211 -10.23 3.15 -7.10
C ILE A 211 -10.30 4.62 -7.50
N ARG A 212 -9.51 5.47 -6.83
CA ARG A 212 -9.26 6.86 -7.21
C ARG A 212 -7.76 7.07 -7.28
N ASN A 213 -7.24 7.37 -8.47
CA ASN A 213 -5.82 7.66 -8.72
C ASN A 213 -4.87 6.53 -8.28
N GLY A 214 -5.30 5.27 -8.39
CA GLY A 214 -4.54 4.11 -7.91
C GLY A 214 -4.66 3.86 -6.40
N ARG A 215 -5.36 4.71 -5.65
CA ARG A 215 -5.70 4.49 -4.24
C ARG A 215 -7.06 3.82 -4.12
N VAL A 216 -7.16 2.82 -3.24
CA VAL A 216 -8.44 2.17 -2.96
C VAL A 216 -9.19 2.97 -1.89
N MET A 217 -10.46 3.23 -2.16
CA MET A 217 -11.39 3.91 -1.27
C MET A 217 -12.52 2.94 -0.92
N VAL A 218 -12.89 2.87 0.36
CA VAL A 218 -14.03 2.10 0.85
C VAL A 218 -15.15 3.06 1.24
N SER A 219 -16.34 2.85 0.69
CA SER A 219 -17.56 3.54 1.10
C SER A 219 -18.36 2.68 2.07
N VAL A 220 -18.59 3.21 3.27
CA VAL A 220 -19.44 2.61 4.30
C VAL A 220 -20.86 3.10 4.08
N LYS A 221 -21.73 2.22 3.57
CA LYS A 221 -23.12 2.52 3.22
C LYS A 221 -24.03 2.58 4.45
N GLN A 222 -23.83 1.64 5.36
CA GLN A 222 -24.56 1.54 6.60
C GLN A 222 -23.57 1.44 7.75
N ALA A 223 -23.59 2.44 8.62
CA ALA A 223 -22.86 2.43 9.87
C ALA A 223 -23.18 1.14 10.64
N ALA A 224 -22.16 0.36 10.95
CA ALA A 224 -22.23 -0.65 11.99
C ALA A 224 -21.31 -0.23 13.13
N ARG A 225 -21.80 -0.42 14.36
CA ARG A 225 -21.11 -0.02 15.59
C ARG A 225 -20.71 1.46 15.53
N SER A 226 -19.41 1.77 15.53
CA SER A 226 -18.84 3.10 15.72
C SER A 226 -18.32 3.79 14.44
N ARG A 227 -18.45 3.17 13.25
CA ARG A 227 -18.04 3.83 11.99
C ARG A 227 -19.20 4.57 11.36
N ASN A 228 -19.02 5.88 11.17
CA ASN A 228 -20.00 6.69 10.45
C ASN A 228 -20.04 6.31 8.97
N ASN A 229 -21.18 6.62 8.34
CA ASN A 229 -21.26 6.58 6.88
C ASN A 229 -20.22 7.54 6.29
N GLY A 230 -19.48 7.09 5.29
CA GLY A 230 -18.39 7.88 4.75
C GLY A 230 -17.58 7.15 3.70
N ILE A 231 -16.58 7.86 3.17
CA ILE A 231 -15.59 7.35 2.24
C ILE A 231 -14.24 7.44 2.93
N TYR A 232 -13.51 6.33 2.96
CA TYR A 232 -12.25 6.23 3.66
C TYR A 232 -11.20 5.61 2.74
N ALA A 233 -9.97 6.07 2.82
CA ALA A 233 -8.87 5.46 2.10
C ALA A 233 -8.47 4.12 2.76
N VAL A 234 -8.13 3.13 1.94
CA VAL A 234 -7.38 1.96 2.39
C VAL A 234 -5.94 2.40 2.64
N GLU A 235 -5.40 2.03 3.79
CA GLU A 235 -4.05 2.36 4.23
C GLU A 235 -3.14 1.15 4.04
N GLY A 236 -1.81 1.35 4.05
CA GLY A 236 -0.89 0.23 3.99
C GLY A 236 -0.66 -0.36 2.60
N ILE A 237 -1.30 0.16 1.55
CA ILE A 237 -1.13 -0.40 0.21
C ILE A 237 0.29 -0.17 -0.33
N ASN A 238 0.79 -1.11 -1.12
CA ASN A 238 2.11 -1.02 -1.76
C ASN A 238 1.95 -1.01 -3.27
N GLY A 239 2.12 0.14 -3.93
CA GLY A 239 1.93 0.35 -5.37
C GLY A 239 0.62 1.09 -5.70
N LYS A 240 0.17 0.96 -6.95
CA LYS A 240 -1.13 1.50 -7.40
C LYS A 240 -2.10 0.34 -7.63
N CYS A 241 -3.30 0.43 -7.07
CA CYS A 241 -4.34 -0.54 -7.37
C CYS A 241 -4.93 -0.26 -8.76
N ILE A 242 -5.05 -1.29 -9.58
CA ILE A 242 -5.53 -1.22 -10.96
C ILE A 242 -6.79 -2.05 -11.19
N GLY A 243 -7.31 -2.74 -10.17
CA GLY A 243 -8.54 -3.51 -10.31
C GLY A 243 -9.04 -4.07 -8.99
N LEU A 244 -10.36 -4.16 -8.85
CA LEU A 244 -11.03 -4.68 -7.67
C LEU A 244 -11.83 -5.93 -8.00
N PHE A 245 -11.93 -6.84 -7.03
CA PHE A 245 -12.86 -7.94 -7.04
C PHE A 245 -13.36 -8.19 -5.61
N THR A 246 -14.67 -8.32 -5.43
CA THR A 246 -15.23 -8.70 -4.12
C THR A 246 -15.80 -10.09 -4.21
N GLY A 247 -15.34 -10.97 -3.33
CA GLY A 247 -15.81 -12.34 -3.26
C GLY A 247 -15.82 -12.88 -1.84
N ASP A 248 -16.48 -14.00 -1.63
CA ASP A 248 -16.56 -14.70 -0.36
C ASP A 248 -15.43 -15.73 -0.26
N ILE A 249 -14.79 -15.80 0.91
CA ILE A 249 -13.78 -16.81 1.24
C ILE A 249 -14.17 -17.51 2.55
N GLY A 250 -14.32 -18.83 2.50
CA GLY A 250 -14.66 -19.68 3.64
C GLY A 250 -15.98 -20.42 3.47
N GLN A 251 -16.52 -20.94 4.59
CA GLN A 251 -17.74 -21.75 4.61
C GLN A 251 -19.03 -20.92 4.74
N GLU A 252 -18.91 -19.65 5.14
CA GLU A 252 -20.02 -18.70 5.31
C GLU A 252 -19.82 -17.47 4.40
N THR A 253 -20.81 -16.57 4.37
CA THR A 253 -20.65 -15.27 3.72
C THR A 253 -19.61 -14.45 4.48
N ASN A 254 -18.42 -14.38 3.91
CA ASN A 254 -17.27 -13.68 4.49
C ASN A 254 -16.59 -12.88 3.37
N PRO A 255 -17.05 -11.64 3.11
CA PRO A 255 -16.64 -10.90 1.93
C PRO A 255 -15.25 -10.29 2.09
N PHE A 256 -14.42 -10.52 1.08
CA PHE A 256 -13.10 -9.93 0.91
C PHE A 256 -13.08 -9.04 -0.32
N LEU A 257 -12.52 -7.85 -0.14
CA LEU A 257 -12.05 -7.00 -1.22
C LEU A 257 -10.64 -7.45 -1.63
N CYS A 258 -10.53 -7.99 -2.84
CA CYS A 258 -9.27 -8.33 -3.49
C CYS A 258 -8.81 -7.14 -4.34
N MET A 259 -7.59 -6.69 -4.10
CA MET A 259 -6.97 -5.54 -4.77
C MET A 259 -5.85 -6.06 -5.69
N LEU A 260 -6.01 -5.86 -6.99
CA LEU A 260 -4.95 -6.11 -7.98
C LEU A 260 -4.06 -4.88 -8.07
N MET A 261 -2.76 -5.06 -7.87
CA MET A 261 -1.78 -3.98 -7.92
C MET A 261 -1.10 -3.89 -9.29
N ASP A 262 -0.48 -2.74 -9.58
CA ASP A 262 0.12 -2.40 -10.88
C ASP A 262 1.33 -3.26 -11.28
N ASP A 263 1.90 -4.00 -10.35
CA ASP A 263 2.95 -4.99 -10.59
C ASP A 263 2.44 -6.45 -10.66
N GLY A 264 1.13 -6.66 -10.65
CA GLY A 264 0.51 -7.99 -10.70
C GLY A 264 0.49 -8.72 -9.36
N GLY A 265 0.87 -8.09 -8.25
CA GLY A 265 0.63 -8.70 -6.94
C GLY A 265 -0.77 -8.39 -6.39
N VAL A 266 -1.10 -9.06 -5.28
CA VAL A 266 -2.45 -9.03 -4.69
C VAL A 266 -2.39 -8.59 -3.23
N GLU A 267 -3.37 -7.79 -2.84
CA GLU A 267 -3.62 -7.39 -1.46
C GLU A 267 -5.09 -7.59 -1.11
N LEU A 268 -5.41 -7.75 0.18
CA LEU A 268 -6.76 -8.03 0.66
C LEU A 268 -7.21 -7.02 1.70
N LEU A 269 -8.53 -6.88 1.79
CA LEU A 269 -9.21 -6.27 2.91
C LEU A 269 -10.49 -7.05 3.20
N ASN A 270 -10.65 -7.55 4.43
CA ASN A 270 -11.86 -8.27 4.81
C ASN A 270 -12.92 -7.28 5.34
N HIS A 271 -14.17 -7.43 4.89
CA HIS A 271 -15.25 -6.52 5.26
C HIS A 271 -15.56 -6.56 6.77
N HIS A 272 -15.43 -7.72 7.44
CA HIS A 272 -15.61 -7.82 8.89
C HIS A 272 -14.50 -7.09 9.65
N SER A 273 -13.26 -7.11 9.15
CA SER A 273 -12.15 -6.33 9.72
C SER A 273 -12.42 -4.82 9.69
N VAL A 274 -13.17 -4.35 8.69
CA VAL A 274 -13.54 -2.93 8.52
C VAL A 274 -14.71 -2.52 9.41
N MET A 275 -15.69 -3.41 9.61
CA MET A 275 -16.88 -3.15 10.43
C MET A 275 -16.66 -3.42 11.93
N GLY A 276 -15.49 -3.95 12.30
CA GLY A 276 -14.98 -4.03 13.66
C GLY A 276 -15.56 -5.16 14.52
N TRP A 277 -14.68 -5.76 15.33
CA TRP A 277 -15.02 -6.62 16.45
C TRP A 277 -14.89 -5.90 17.82
N SER A 278 -14.34 -4.68 17.86
CA SER A 278 -14.08 -3.82 19.04
C SER A 278 -14.37 -2.31 18.76
N ASP A 279 -14.16 -1.43 19.75
CA ASP A 279 -14.19 0.04 19.59
C ASP A 279 -13.11 0.49 18.60
N ILE A 280 -13.46 1.38 17.67
CA ILE A 280 -12.67 1.68 16.46
C ILE A 280 -11.50 2.61 16.77
N GLU A 281 -10.30 2.17 16.41
CA GLU A 281 -9.05 2.93 16.48
C GLU A 281 -8.37 3.00 15.08
N PRO A 282 -7.35 3.86 14.87
CA PRO A 282 -6.59 3.88 13.62
C PRO A 282 -6.05 2.49 13.25
N GLY A 283 -6.18 2.06 11.98
CA GLY A 283 -5.65 0.76 11.50
C GLY A 283 -6.68 -0.22 10.89
N HIS A 284 -7.98 -0.08 11.11
CA HIS A 284 -8.97 -1.05 10.59
C HIS A 284 -9.10 -1.12 9.05
N LEU A 285 -8.69 -0.05 8.36
CA LEU A 285 -8.64 0.02 6.88
C LEU A 285 -7.24 -0.27 6.32
N LEU A 286 -6.35 -0.78 7.16
CA LEU A 286 -5.09 -1.29 6.69
C LEU A 286 -5.34 -2.49 5.76
N SER A 287 -4.66 -2.47 4.62
CA SER A 287 -4.54 -3.61 3.73
C SER A 287 -3.81 -4.77 4.42
N SER A 288 -4.08 -6.02 4.02
CA SER A 288 -3.28 -7.19 4.39
C SER A 288 -1.80 -7.03 4.07
N GLY A 289 -1.44 -6.10 3.16
CA GLY A 289 -0.16 -6.04 2.48
C GLY A 289 -0.05 -7.15 1.44
N ARG A 290 1.08 -7.20 0.72
CA ARG A 290 1.31 -8.16 -0.36
C ARG A 290 1.13 -9.59 0.10
N LEU A 291 0.21 -10.32 -0.54
CA LEU A 291 0.11 -11.76 -0.35
C LEU A 291 1.36 -12.43 -0.94
N PRO A 292 2.01 -13.35 -0.20
CA PRO A 292 3.14 -14.09 -0.72
C PRO A 292 2.71 -14.95 -1.92
N GLU A 293 3.65 -15.21 -2.83
CA GLU A 293 3.47 -16.10 -4.01
C GLU A 293 2.47 -15.61 -5.08
N MET A 294 1.71 -14.55 -4.79
CA MET A 294 0.80 -13.90 -5.75
C MET A 294 1.58 -12.89 -6.59
N THR A 295 2.03 -13.32 -7.76
CA THR A 295 2.75 -12.49 -8.73
C THR A 295 2.16 -12.68 -10.12
N ASP A 296 2.30 -11.67 -10.99
CA ASP A 296 1.78 -11.72 -12.37
C ASP A 296 0.27 -11.99 -12.47
N ILE A 297 -0.50 -11.65 -11.43
CA ILE A 297 -1.96 -11.80 -11.39
C ILE A 297 -2.61 -10.81 -12.36
N VAL A 298 -3.66 -11.25 -13.05
CA VAL A 298 -4.39 -10.43 -14.03
C VAL A 298 -5.91 -10.45 -13.83
N SER A 299 -6.44 -11.42 -13.09
CA SER A 299 -7.88 -11.51 -12.81
C SER A 299 -8.17 -12.36 -11.57
N PHE A 300 -9.44 -12.38 -11.16
CA PHE A 300 -9.94 -13.19 -10.06
C PHE A 300 -11.18 -13.96 -10.48
N VAL A 301 -11.40 -15.12 -9.86
CA VAL A 301 -12.63 -15.90 -10.01
C VAL A 301 -13.04 -16.50 -8.67
N GLN A 302 -14.33 -16.43 -8.34
CA GLN A 302 -14.88 -17.12 -7.18
C GLN A 302 -15.47 -18.46 -7.60
N LYS A 303 -15.12 -19.53 -6.90
CA LYS A 303 -15.65 -20.87 -7.15
C LYS A 303 -15.65 -21.73 -5.88
N PRO A 304 -16.52 -22.76 -5.82
CA PRO A 304 -16.50 -23.72 -4.72
C PRO A 304 -15.26 -24.61 -4.82
N VAL A 305 -14.70 -24.93 -3.65
CA VAL A 305 -13.71 -25.98 -3.44
C VAL A 305 -14.40 -27.10 -2.68
N PHE A 306 -14.18 -28.33 -3.15
CA PHE A 306 -14.78 -29.54 -2.61
C PHE A 306 -13.67 -30.49 -2.21
N ASP A 307 -13.68 -30.95 -0.96
CA ASP A 307 -12.79 -32.03 -0.55
C ASP A 307 -13.35 -33.38 -0.98
N VAL A 308 -12.45 -34.28 -1.41
CA VAL A 308 -12.80 -35.67 -1.73
C VAL A 308 -12.15 -36.56 -0.70
N PHE A 309 -12.97 -37.23 0.11
CA PHE A 309 -12.52 -38.19 1.10
C PHE A 309 -13.15 -39.54 0.79
N GLU A 310 -12.30 -40.56 0.63
CA GLU A 310 -12.73 -41.93 0.31
C GLU A 310 -13.65 -42.06 -0.94
N GLY A 311 -13.56 -41.11 -1.88
CA GLY A 311 -14.35 -41.09 -3.10
C GLY A 311 -15.68 -40.33 -3.00
N ASP A 312 -16.04 -39.85 -1.81
CA ASP A 312 -17.19 -38.99 -1.59
C ASP A 312 -16.75 -37.52 -1.50
N THR A 313 -17.56 -36.63 -2.08
CA THR A 313 -17.41 -35.18 -1.89
C THR A 313 -17.90 -34.80 -0.49
N ILE A 314 -16.99 -34.38 0.37
CA ILE A 314 -17.29 -33.93 1.73
C ILE A 314 -16.89 -32.47 1.90
N GLY A 315 -17.79 -31.65 2.45
CA GLY A 315 -17.48 -30.24 2.71
C GLY A 315 -17.24 -29.42 1.44
N GLY A 316 -17.97 -28.32 1.30
CA GLY A 316 -17.69 -27.32 0.28
C GLY A 316 -17.42 -25.99 0.96
N TYR A 317 -16.35 -25.31 0.60
CA TYR A 317 -16.19 -23.89 0.90
C TYR A 317 -16.12 -23.11 -0.39
N ILE A 318 -16.43 -21.82 -0.33
CA ILE A 318 -16.24 -20.93 -1.47
C ILE A 318 -14.96 -20.15 -1.26
N THR A 319 -14.20 -19.92 -2.32
CA THR A 319 -13.02 -19.07 -2.25
C THR A 319 -12.81 -18.33 -3.55
N VAL A 320 -11.91 -17.36 -3.49
CA VAL A 320 -11.43 -16.58 -4.62
C VAL A 320 -10.09 -17.16 -5.07
N PHE A 321 -9.96 -17.38 -6.36
CA PHE A 321 -8.70 -17.73 -7.01
C PHE A 321 -8.18 -16.51 -7.76
N ALA A 322 -6.94 -16.16 -7.49
CA ALA A 322 -6.17 -15.24 -8.33
C ALA A 322 -5.67 -15.99 -9.57
N ILE A 323 -5.86 -15.43 -10.75
CA ILE A 323 -5.44 -16.04 -12.01
C ILE A 323 -4.24 -15.25 -12.53
N ASP A 324 -3.11 -15.93 -12.71
CA ASP A 324 -1.92 -15.34 -13.30
C ASP A 324 -2.02 -15.17 -14.82
N LYS A 325 -1.06 -14.45 -15.40
CA LYS A 325 -0.96 -14.19 -16.85
C LYS A 325 -0.89 -15.46 -17.71
N ASP A 326 -0.46 -16.58 -17.13
CA ASP A 326 -0.36 -17.88 -17.80
C ASP A 326 -1.65 -18.72 -17.64
N GLY A 327 -2.64 -18.18 -16.92
CA GLY A 327 -3.93 -18.81 -16.67
C GLY A 327 -3.92 -19.80 -15.52
N LYS A 328 -2.85 -19.88 -14.73
CA LYS A 328 -2.79 -20.72 -13.54
C LYS A 328 -3.54 -20.03 -12.40
N GLU A 329 -4.32 -20.83 -11.70
CA GLU A 329 -5.10 -20.39 -10.55
C GLU A 329 -4.31 -20.58 -9.26
N HIS A 330 -4.37 -19.56 -8.40
CA HIS A 330 -3.76 -19.53 -7.08
C HIS A 330 -4.87 -19.24 -6.08
N GLU A 331 -5.11 -20.18 -5.17
CA GLU A 331 -6.15 -20.03 -4.16
C GLU A 331 -5.78 -18.93 -3.17
N ILE A 332 -6.69 -17.99 -2.93
CA ILE A 332 -6.53 -16.99 -1.88
C ILE A 332 -7.02 -17.61 -0.56
N GLN A 333 -6.11 -17.73 0.40
CA GLN A 333 -6.42 -18.28 1.71
C GLN A 333 -6.64 -17.16 2.72
N GLU A 334 -7.72 -17.27 3.50
CA GLU A 334 -7.92 -16.47 4.69
C GLU A 334 -7.00 -16.93 5.83
N CYS A 335 -6.83 -16.07 6.84
CA CYS A 335 -6.19 -16.48 8.08
C CYS A 335 -7.10 -17.47 8.83
N THR A 336 -6.87 -18.77 8.65
CA THR A 336 -7.70 -19.86 9.20
C THR A 336 -7.78 -19.91 10.74
N ARG A 337 -6.98 -19.11 11.43
CA ARG A 337 -7.01 -18.95 12.90
C ARG A 337 -7.18 -17.48 13.30
N SER A 338 -8.11 -16.79 12.65
CA SER A 338 -8.62 -15.50 13.11
C SER A 338 -9.50 -15.66 14.35
N PHE A 339 -9.53 -14.65 15.21
CA PHE A 339 -10.38 -14.58 16.39
C PHE A 339 -10.60 -13.12 16.84
N PRO A 340 -11.79 -12.80 17.38
CA PRO A 340 -12.15 -11.43 17.73
C PRO A 340 -11.39 -10.84 18.90
N SER A 341 -11.13 -11.63 19.94
CA SER A 341 -10.27 -11.24 21.05
C SER A 341 -9.91 -12.49 21.84
N LEU A 342 -8.63 -12.62 22.15
CA LEU A 342 -8.14 -13.53 23.18
C LEU A 342 -7.56 -12.70 24.32
N TYR A 343 -7.78 -13.16 25.54
CA TYR A 343 -7.40 -12.43 26.76
C TYR A 343 -6.39 -13.22 27.57
N HIS A 344 -5.42 -12.49 28.11
CA HIS A 344 -4.53 -12.95 29.16
C HIS A 344 -4.50 -11.91 30.28
N PHE A 345 -4.50 -12.37 31.53
CA PHE A 345 -4.55 -11.52 32.71
C PHE A 345 -3.33 -11.83 33.58
N ASN A 346 -2.61 -10.77 33.97
CA ASN A 346 -1.46 -10.80 34.86
C ASN A 346 -1.80 -10.07 36.16
N PRO A 347 -2.22 -10.78 37.22
CA PRO A 347 -2.51 -10.17 38.51
C PRO A 347 -1.24 -9.62 39.17
N SER A 348 -1.31 -8.37 39.62
CA SER A 348 -0.26 -7.71 40.39
C SER A 348 -0.47 -7.90 41.89
N GLY A 349 0.63 -7.85 42.66
CA GLY A 349 0.58 -7.99 44.12
C GLY A 349 -0.13 -6.86 44.87
N ASP A 350 -0.47 -5.77 44.20
CA ASP A 350 -1.21 -4.61 44.73
C ASP A 350 -2.73 -4.67 44.49
N GLY A 351 -3.22 -5.76 43.87
CA GLY A 351 -4.62 -5.97 43.54
C GLY A 351 -5.04 -5.41 42.18
N SER A 352 -4.14 -4.78 41.42
CA SER A 352 -4.36 -4.48 40.00
C SER A 352 -4.18 -5.74 39.14
N THR A 353 -4.72 -5.73 37.92
CA THR A 353 -4.52 -6.83 36.95
C THR A 353 -4.24 -6.22 35.59
N GLU A 354 -3.07 -6.54 35.03
CA GLU A 354 -2.76 -6.17 33.65
C GLU A 354 -3.52 -7.10 32.72
N GLU A 355 -4.26 -6.51 31.78
CA GLU A 355 -4.99 -7.21 30.72
C GLU A 355 -4.21 -7.09 29.42
N HIS A 356 -3.98 -8.23 28.78
CA HIS A 356 -3.40 -8.34 27.45
C HIS A 356 -4.45 -8.92 26.51
N VAL A 357 -4.64 -8.29 25.36
CA VAL A 357 -5.61 -8.74 24.35
C VAL A 357 -4.93 -8.90 23.00
N LEU A 358 -5.19 -10.04 22.38
CA LEU A 358 -4.72 -10.36 21.03
C LEU A 358 -5.93 -10.53 20.11
N THR A 359 -5.93 -9.81 19.00
CA THR A 359 -6.93 -9.92 17.93
C THR A 359 -6.23 -10.31 16.63
N ILE A 360 -6.76 -11.28 15.89
CA ILE A 360 -6.27 -11.65 14.56
C ILE A 360 -7.46 -11.71 13.62
N TRP A 361 -7.36 -11.02 12.48
CA TRP A 361 -8.44 -10.96 11.49
C TRP A 361 -8.25 -11.91 10.30
N PRO A 362 -9.33 -12.23 9.56
CA PRO A 362 -9.27 -13.10 8.38
C PRO A 362 -8.36 -12.60 7.25
N ASP A 363 -8.14 -11.28 7.15
CA ASP A 363 -7.25 -10.62 6.19
C ASP A 363 -5.81 -10.43 6.71
N TRP A 364 -5.35 -11.33 7.59
CA TRP A 364 -3.96 -11.40 8.05
C TRP A 364 -3.48 -10.16 8.81
N LYS A 365 -4.40 -9.45 9.47
CA LYS A 365 -4.10 -8.36 10.39
C LYS A 365 -4.02 -8.86 11.82
N ILE A 366 -3.26 -8.13 12.63
CA ILE A 366 -3.09 -8.38 14.06
C ILE A 366 -3.20 -7.08 14.84
N GLU A 367 -3.79 -7.16 16.03
CA GLU A 367 -3.77 -6.13 17.04
C GLU A 367 -3.35 -6.77 18.36
N TYR A 368 -2.42 -6.14 19.03
CA TYR A 368 -2.01 -6.50 20.38
C TYR A 368 -2.10 -5.25 21.25
N ARG A 369 -2.95 -5.32 22.27
CA ARG A 369 -3.15 -4.23 23.22
C ARG A 369 -2.90 -4.71 24.64
N ASN A 370 -2.42 -3.81 25.49
CA ASN A 370 -2.39 -4.01 26.92
C ASN A 370 -2.94 -2.82 27.69
N GLY A 371 -3.35 -3.08 28.93
CA GLY A 371 -3.95 -2.08 29.80
C GLY A 371 -4.19 -2.64 31.20
N TRP A 372 -4.84 -1.84 32.02
CA TRP A 372 -5.32 -2.27 33.33
C TRP A 372 -6.78 -2.73 33.20
N HIS A 373 -7.05 -3.96 33.65
CA HIS A 373 -8.38 -4.55 33.58
C HIS A 373 -9.43 -3.64 34.24
N GLU A 374 -10.54 -3.40 33.54
CA GLU A 374 -11.65 -2.51 33.96
C GLU A 374 -11.26 -1.04 34.21
N SER A 375 -10.06 -0.61 33.81
CA SER A 375 -9.56 0.74 34.02
C SER A 375 -9.16 1.41 32.70
N GLU A 376 -7.85 1.50 32.41
CA GLU A 376 -7.31 2.30 31.30
C GLU A 376 -6.50 1.42 30.34
N ARG A 377 -6.53 1.78 29.04
CA ARG A 377 -5.61 1.22 28.06
C ARG A 377 -4.24 1.85 28.28
N ASN A 378 -3.18 1.08 28.07
CA ASN A 378 -1.81 1.58 28.17
C ASN A 378 -1.23 1.77 26.77
N GLU A 379 -1.21 0.69 25.97
CA GLU A 379 -0.65 0.71 24.63
C GLU A 379 -1.41 -0.23 23.68
N ASP A 380 -1.37 0.11 22.40
CA ASP A 380 -1.88 -0.72 21.30
C ASP A 380 -0.86 -0.81 20.16
N TYR A 381 -0.73 -1.99 19.59
CA TYR A 381 0.11 -2.31 18.44
C TYR A 381 -0.75 -2.92 17.35
N PHE A 382 -0.78 -2.28 16.19
CA PHE A 382 -1.54 -2.76 15.05
C PHE A 382 -0.62 -3.10 13.88
N GLY A 383 -0.91 -4.19 13.18
CA GLY A 383 -0.13 -4.54 11.99
C GLY A 383 -0.59 -5.78 11.26
N ARG A 384 0.38 -6.54 10.76
CA ARG A 384 0.17 -7.69 9.86
C ARG A 384 0.84 -8.93 10.39
N ILE A 385 0.30 -10.09 9.99
CA ILE A 385 0.92 -11.39 10.21
C ILE A 385 1.08 -12.16 8.90
N ARG A 386 2.03 -13.09 8.90
CA ARG A 386 2.24 -14.07 7.85
C ARG A 386 2.45 -15.46 8.44
N PRO A 387 1.94 -16.52 7.80
CA PRO A 387 2.17 -17.88 8.27
C PRO A 387 3.65 -18.25 8.10
N LEU A 388 4.28 -18.75 9.16
CA LEU A 388 5.59 -19.40 9.10
C LEU A 388 5.44 -20.92 9.07
N LYS A 389 4.52 -21.46 9.88
CA LYS A 389 4.23 -22.89 9.96
C LYS A 389 2.77 -23.11 10.36
N MET A 390 2.03 -23.92 9.61
CA MET A 390 0.65 -24.30 9.91
C MET A 390 0.56 -25.81 10.09
N ASP A 391 0.58 -26.26 11.34
CA ASP A 391 0.54 -27.68 11.72
C ASP A 391 -0.85 -28.00 12.30
N TYR A 392 -1.79 -28.29 11.39
CA TYR A 392 -3.18 -28.58 11.74
C TYR A 392 -3.33 -29.88 12.53
N GLU A 393 -2.45 -30.87 12.31
CA GLU A 393 -2.49 -32.15 13.02
C GLU A 393 -2.16 -32.00 14.51
N ASN A 394 -1.19 -31.13 14.83
CA ASN A 394 -0.74 -30.86 16.20
C ASN A 394 -1.28 -29.54 16.76
N GLU A 395 -2.25 -28.93 16.08
CA GLU A 395 -2.87 -27.65 16.40
C GLU A 395 -1.85 -26.55 16.76
N THR A 396 -0.76 -26.47 16.00
CA THR A 396 0.36 -25.56 16.24
C THR A 396 0.55 -24.63 15.06
N TYR A 397 0.49 -23.33 15.31
CA TYR A 397 0.49 -22.29 14.28
C TYR A 397 1.54 -21.23 14.61
N GLU A 398 2.49 -21.02 13.71
CA GLU A 398 3.55 -20.03 13.89
C GLU A 398 3.36 -18.89 12.90
N TYR A 399 3.48 -17.67 13.42
CA TYR A 399 3.29 -16.44 12.66
C TYR A 399 4.50 -15.54 12.79
N GLN A 400 4.90 -14.93 11.68
CA GLN A 400 5.70 -13.72 11.69
C GLN A 400 4.74 -12.53 11.82
N TYR A 401 5.09 -11.54 12.63
CA TYR A 401 4.36 -10.28 12.69
C TYR A 401 5.24 -9.10 12.26
N GLU A 402 4.58 -8.08 11.74
CA GLU A 402 5.11 -6.74 11.54
C GLU A 402 4.08 -5.76 12.11
N MET A 403 4.41 -5.11 13.23
CA MET A 403 3.60 -4.03 13.77
C MET A 403 3.96 -2.73 13.05
N LEU A 404 2.91 -2.04 12.64
CA LEU A 404 2.96 -0.89 11.76
C LEU A 404 2.70 0.42 12.50
N THR A 405 1.84 0.36 13.51
CA THR A 405 1.55 1.48 14.40
C THR A 405 1.68 1.07 15.85
N HIS A 406 2.04 2.03 16.68
CA HIS A 406 2.06 1.95 18.13
C HIS A 406 1.33 3.16 18.68
N THR A 407 0.24 2.92 19.39
CA THR A 407 -0.54 3.95 20.07
C THR A 407 -0.29 3.87 21.56
N GLN A 408 0.12 4.98 22.16
CA GLN A 408 0.29 5.11 23.61
C GLN A 408 -0.86 5.93 24.19
N TYR A 409 -1.38 5.48 25.33
CA TYR A 409 -2.45 6.13 26.08
C TYR A 409 -1.86 6.62 27.41
N PRO A 410 -1.39 7.87 27.50
CA PRO A 410 -0.69 8.36 28.68
C PRO A 410 -1.57 8.42 29.92
N SER A 411 -2.85 8.77 29.74
CA SER A 411 -3.90 8.74 30.74
C SER A 411 -5.27 8.88 30.08
N VAL A 412 -6.35 8.71 30.85
CA VAL A 412 -7.73 8.98 30.40
C VAL A 412 -8.01 10.46 30.06
N GLU A 413 -7.15 11.40 30.47
CA GLU A 413 -7.32 12.83 30.25
C GLU A 413 -6.53 13.36 29.03
N GLU A 414 -5.60 12.57 28.51
CA GLU A 414 -4.73 12.95 27.39
C GLU A 414 -5.12 12.20 26.10
N ASP A 415 -5.00 12.88 24.97
CA ASP A 415 -5.24 12.25 23.67
C ASP A 415 -4.19 11.17 23.39
N PRO A 416 -4.60 10.02 22.82
CA PRO A 416 -3.68 8.95 22.46
C PRO A 416 -2.68 9.42 21.40
N VAL A 417 -1.44 8.97 21.52
CA VAL A 417 -0.36 9.29 20.59
C VAL A 417 -0.01 8.08 19.75
N THR A 418 -0.41 8.10 18.48
CA THR A 418 -0.06 7.05 17.51
C THR A 418 1.21 7.41 16.74
N LYS A 419 2.13 6.45 16.64
CA LYS A 419 3.36 6.55 15.85
C LYS A 419 3.45 5.39 14.88
N ASN A 420 4.03 5.65 13.70
CA ASN A 420 4.42 4.58 12.79
C ASN A 420 5.67 3.88 13.37
N VAL A 421 5.64 2.56 13.37
CA VAL A 421 6.73 1.70 13.82
C VAL A 421 7.01 0.62 12.76
N SER A 422 8.15 -0.05 12.89
CA SER A 422 8.49 -1.24 12.09
C SER A 422 9.07 -2.28 13.06
N ILE A 423 8.18 -2.84 13.88
CA ILE A 423 8.55 -3.85 14.88
C ILE A 423 8.23 -5.21 14.29
N THR A 424 9.26 -6.03 14.13
CA THR A 424 9.11 -7.38 13.58
C THR A 424 9.48 -8.44 14.62
N GLY A 425 8.82 -9.58 14.51
CA GLY A 425 9.09 -10.74 15.36
C GLY A 425 8.25 -11.93 14.94
N SER A 426 8.17 -12.93 15.82
CA SER A 426 7.35 -14.11 15.58
C SER A 426 6.83 -14.72 16.87
N PHE A 427 5.68 -15.38 16.78
CA PHE A 427 5.08 -16.12 17.88
C PHE A 427 4.47 -17.43 17.40
N ARG A 428 4.27 -18.35 18.34
CA ARG A 428 3.57 -19.62 18.14
C ARG A 428 2.29 -19.61 18.96
N LEU A 429 1.17 -20.01 18.35
CA LEU A 429 -0.05 -20.39 19.04
C LEU A 429 -0.16 -21.92 19.04
N LYS A 430 -0.47 -22.48 20.20
CA LYS A 430 -0.77 -23.90 20.36
C LYS A 430 -2.11 -24.09 21.04
N GLU A 431 -3.04 -24.74 20.36
CA GLU A 431 -4.31 -25.17 20.98
C GLU A 431 -4.04 -26.40 21.86
N ARG A 432 -4.79 -26.53 22.95
CA ARG A 432 -4.69 -27.67 23.86
C ARG A 432 -6.02 -28.42 23.84
N PRO A 433 -6.01 -29.75 23.63
CA PRO A 433 -7.25 -30.52 23.56
C PRO A 433 -8.13 -30.31 24.80
N GLY A 434 -9.39 -29.90 24.57
CA GLY A 434 -10.38 -29.69 25.63
C GLY A 434 -10.30 -28.34 26.35
N GLU A 435 -9.43 -27.43 25.93
CA GLU A 435 -9.31 -26.09 26.51
C GLU A 435 -9.69 -24.99 25.50
N SER A 436 -10.50 -24.03 25.91
CA SER A 436 -10.77 -22.83 25.10
C SER A 436 -9.53 -21.92 25.09
N GLY A 437 -9.01 -21.59 23.91
CA GLY A 437 -7.92 -20.63 23.70
C GLY A 437 -6.56 -21.26 23.34
N TYR A 438 -5.49 -20.47 23.45
CA TYR A 438 -4.17 -20.82 22.94
C TYR A 438 -3.07 -20.57 23.98
N GLU A 439 -2.07 -21.43 23.96
CA GLU A 439 -0.76 -21.12 24.55
C GLU A 439 0.04 -20.33 23.52
N LEU A 440 0.38 -19.09 23.85
CA LEU A 440 1.23 -18.22 23.04
C LEU A 440 2.67 -18.33 23.53
N THR A 441 3.60 -18.59 22.61
CA THR A 441 5.05 -18.59 22.88
C THR A 441 5.72 -17.58 21.96
N VAL A 442 6.49 -16.65 22.54
CA VAL A 442 7.30 -15.72 21.74
C VAL A 442 8.49 -16.48 21.15
N LEU A 443 8.69 -16.34 19.85
CA LEU A 443 9.80 -17.00 19.14
C LEU A 443 10.91 -16.00 18.80
N SER A 444 10.56 -14.74 18.51
CA SER A 444 11.51 -13.64 18.27
C SER A 444 10.82 -12.26 18.36
N GLY A 445 11.63 -11.22 18.39
CA GLY A 445 11.17 -9.82 18.41
C GLY A 445 11.03 -9.26 19.83
N PRO A 446 10.71 -7.97 19.96
CA PRO A 446 10.70 -7.28 21.25
C PRO A 446 9.36 -7.36 21.99
N LEU A 447 8.26 -7.76 21.34
CA LEU A 447 6.96 -7.86 22.00
C LEU A 447 6.85 -9.17 22.78
N THR A 448 6.49 -9.05 24.07
CA THR A 448 6.35 -10.19 24.98
C THR A 448 4.96 -10.81 24.95
N PHE A 449 3.95 -10.07 24.48
CA PHE A 449 2.53 -10.48 24.54
C PHE A 449 2.06 -10.89 25.95
N GLY A 450 2.63 -10.28 27.00
CA GLY A 450 2.37 -10.62 28.40
C GLY A 450 3.11 -11.86 28.91
N ALA A 451 3.96 -12.49 28.09
CA ALA A 451 4.80 -13.61 28.53
C ALA A 451 6.03 -13.13 29.34
N PRO A 452 6.51 -13.92 30.32
CA PRO A 452 7.79 -13.66 30.97
C PRO A 452 8.97 -13.95 30.03
N GLU A 453 10.18 -13.47 30.37
CA GLU A 453 11.37 -13.42 29.48
C GLU A 453 11.72 -14.72 28.72
N ASP A 454 11.38 -15.90 29.25
CA ASP A 454 11.62 -17.22 28.62
C ASP A 454 10.34 -18.10 28.55
N GLY A 455 9.15 -17.47 28.60
CA GLY A 455 7.89 -18.17 28.87
C GLY A 455 6.93 -18.29 27.70
N SER A 456 5.96 -19.18 27.89
CA SER A 456 4.67 -19.15 27.20
C SER A 456 3.61 -18.55 28.13
N VAL A 457 2.54 -18.05 27.52
CA VAL A 457 1.44 -17.42 28.23
C VAL A 457 0.12 -17.97 27.71
N ARG A 458 -0.88 -18.11 28.60
CA ARG A 458 -2.19 -18.65 28.22
C ARG A 458 -3.16 -17.53 27.90
N TYR A 459 -3.65 -17.56 26.67
CA TYR A 459 -4.71 -16.72 26.14
C TYR A 459 -6.02 -17.51 26.07
N ARG A 460 -7.14 -16.93 26.52
CA ARG A 460 -8.47 -17.56 26.51
C ARG A 460 -9.46 -16.72 25.70
N ARG A 461 -10.44 -17.37 25.06
CA ARG A 461 -11.62 -16.66 24.50
C ARG A 461 -12.44 -16.13 25.68
N ASP A 462 -13.05 -14.95 25.55
CA ASP A 462 -13.72 -14.18 26.62
C ASP A 462 -14.20 -15.05 27.79
N PRO A 463 -13.50 -15.01 28.95
CA PRO A 463 -13.87 -15.84 30.09
C PRO A 463 -15.24 -15.39 30.59
N GLU A 464 -16.12 -16.36 30.87
CA GLU A 464 -17.41 -16.08 31.49
C GLU A 464 -17.21 -15.21 32.75
N PRO A 465 -18.15 -14.31 33.09
CA PRO A 465 -17.98 -13.34 34.18
C PRO A 465 -17.55 -13.96 35.53
N HIS A 466 -17.88 -15.22 35.76
CA HIS A 466 -17.56 -15.96 36.98
C HIS A 466 -16.18 -16.65 36.97
N GLU A 467 -15.53 -16.76 35.81
CA GLU A 467 -14.18 -17.31 35.66
C GLU A 467 -13.08 -16.24 35.71
N ARG A 468 -13.45 -14.96 35.55
CA ARG A 468 -12.54 -13.80 35.63
C ARG A 468 -11.81 -13.68 36.97
N TRP A 469 -12.42 -14.17 38.06
CA TRP A 469 -11.88 -14.10 39.43
C TRP A 469 -11.11 -15.34 39.89
N ARG A 470 -10.93 -16.34 39.02
CA ARG A 470 -10.16 -17.57 39.31
C ARG A 470 -8.78 -17.57 38.64
N LEU A 471 -8.34 -16.42 38.16
CA LEU A 471 -7.05 -16.17 37.52
C LEU A 471 -6.06 -15.56 38.52
#